data_AF-I3XAE4-F1
#
_entry.id   AF-I3XAE4-F1
#
_cell.length_a   1.000
_cell.length_b   1.000
_cell.length_c   1.000
_cell.angle_alpha   90.00
_cell.angle_beta   90.00
_cell.angle_gamma   90.00
#
_symmetry.space_group_name_H-M   'P 1'
#
loop_
_entity.id
_entity.type
_entity.pdbx_description
1 polymer ?
#
loop_
_entity_poly.entity_id
_entity_poly.type
_entity_poly.pdbx_seq_one_letter_code
_entity_poly.pdbx_strand_id
1 'polypeptide(L)'
;MQAAKAFLSARSQQLENMLKFHRQQGGNQMPRIANLYFKTAIIFLILGISIGLHMSIAGDHSATGAHAHANLLGWVTMAIFGGYHALNPQKAARRLAMIQYAVYTFGVAVLIPSLYLMLSGNAAMEPVVAISSLIAFAGVLLFAVIIFSSSEPAVATAPSPAR
;
A
#
# COMPACT_ATOMS: atom_id res chain seq x y z
N MET A 1 17.98 -29.53 -48.78
CA MET A 1 17.21 -28.27 -48.77
C MET A 1 16.03 -28.28 -47.76
N GLN A 2 15.31 -29.40 -47.62
CA GLN A 2 14.14 -29.50 -46.72
C GLN A 2 14.50 -29.49 -45.22
N ALA A 3 15.57 -30.17 -44.82
CA ALA A 3 16.05 -30.19 -43.42
C ALA A 3 16.46 -28.79 -42.91
N ALA A 4 17.11 -27.98 -43.74
CA ALA A 4 17.48 -26.61 -43.40
C ALA A 4 16.26 -25.69 -43.20
N LYS A 5 15.22 -25.84 -44.05
CA LYS A 5 13.96 -25.11 -43.90
C LYS A 5 13.22 -25.49 -42.61
N ALA A 6 13.20 -26.78 -42.28
CA ALA A 6 12.60 -27.28 -41.04
C ALA A 6 13.32 -26.73 -39.79
N PHE A 7 14.66 -26.70 -39.80
CA PHE A 7 15.47 -26.15 -38.71
C PHE A 7 15.24 -24.65 -38.50
N LEU A 8 15.19 -23.87 -39.58
CA LEU A 8 14.93 -22.43 -39.51
C LEU A 8 13.51 -22.12 -39.00
N SER A 9 12.51 -22.91 -39.41
CA SER A 9 11.13 -22.79 -38.92
C SER A 9 11.01 -23.16 -37.44
N ALA A 10 11.70 -24.19 -36.98
CA ALA A 10 11.72 -24.56 -35.56
C ALA A 10 12.37 -23.45 -34.70
N ARG A 11 13.47 -22.87 -35.19
CA ARG A 11 14.15 -21.75 -34.52
C ARG A 11 13.30 -20.48 -34.49
N SER A 12 12.59 -20.15 -35.56
CA SER A 12 11.67 -18.99 -35.58
C SER A 12 10.50 -19.19 -34.61
N GLN A 13 9.92 -20.39 -34.56
CA GLN A 13 8.85 -20.73 -33.63
C GLN A 13 9.33 -20.60 -32.17
N GLN A 14 10.54 -21.08 -31.87
CA GLN A 14 11.14 -20.93 -30.53
C GLN A 14 11.39 -19.47 -30.17
N LEU A 15 11.89 -18.65 -31.10
CA LEU A 15 12.09 -17.23 -30.86
C LEU A 15 10.77 -16.49 -30.64
N GLU A 16 9.73 -16.79 -31.42
CA GLU A 16 8.40 -16.23 -31.20
C GLU A 16 7.82 -16.64 -29.83
N ASN A 17 7.97 -17.90 -29.45
CA ASN A 17 7.53 -18.39 -28.14
C ASN A 17 8.30 -17.72 -27.00
N MET A 18 9.61 -17.51 -27.16
CA MET A 18 10.47 -16.80 -26.20
C MET A 18 10.08 -15.31 -26.10
N LEU A 19 9.77 -14.65 -27.22
CA LEU A 19 9.31 -13.26 -27.25
C LEU A 19 7.92 -13.12 -26.63
N LYS A 20 7.01 -14.06 -26.89
CA LYS A 20 5.69 -14.11 -26.24
C LYS A 20 5.81 -14.35 -24.74
N PHE A 21 6.71 -15.22 -24.31
CA PHE A 21 7.00 -15.47 -22.89
C PHE A 21 7.52 -14.20 -22.19
N HIS A 22 8.53 -13.51 -22.73
CA HIS A 22 9.01 -12.24 -22.16
C HIS A 22 7.94 -11.13 -22.19
N ARG A 23 7.12 -11.07 -23.25
CA ARG A 23 6.01 -10.11 -23.36
C ARG A 23 4.90 -10.39 -22.34
N GLN A 24 4.58 -11.67 -22.08
CA GLN A 24 3.59 -12.05 -21.08
C GLN A 24 4.10 -11.89 -19.63
N GLN A 25 5.42 -11.98 -19.41
CA GLN A 25 6.02 -11.66 -18.12
C GLN A 25 6.06 -10.15 -17.80
N GLY A 26 5.88 -9.28 -18.81
CA GLY A 26 5.85 -7.82 -18.63
C GLY A 26 4.56 -7.25 -18.03
N GLY A 27 3.60 -8.10 -17.63
CA GLY A 27 2.27 -7.68 -17.20
C GLY A 27 1.94 -8.05 -15.75
N ASN A 28 2.85 -7.85 -14.79
CA ASN A 28 2.49 -8.03 -13.39
C ASN A 28 1.59 -6.87 -12.96
N GLN A 29 0.27 -7.04 -13.12
CA GLN A 29 -0.72 -6.07 -12.66
C GLN A 29 -0.48 -5.79 -11.18
N MET A 30 -0.30 -4.52 -10.83
CA MET A 30 -0.03 -4.10 -9.46
C MET A 30 -1.10 -4.68 -8.52
N PRO A 31 -0.73 -5.31 -7.39
CA PRO A 31 -1.69 -5.84 -6.43
C PRO A 31 -2.73 -4.77 -6.05
N ARG A 32 -4.00 -5.18 -5.98
CA ARG A 32 -5.13 -4.27 -5.69
C ARG A 32 -4.88 -3.42 -4.45
N ILE A 33 -4.31 -4.00 -3.39
CA ILE A 33 -4.02 -3.30 -2.14
C ILE A 33 -2.95 -2.21 -2.29
N ALA A 34 -1.94 -2.44 -3.13
CA ALA A 34 -0.95 -1.42 -3.43
C ALA A 34 -1.58 -0.24 -4.18
N ASN A 35 -2.47 -0.52 -5.15
CA ASN A 35 -3.21 0.53 -5.85
C ASN A 35 -4.12 1.34 -4.90
N LEU A 36 -4.77 0.68 -3.94
CA LEU A 36 -5.58 1.36 -2.92
C LEU A 36 -4.73 2.30 -2.07
N TYR A 37 -3.57 1.83 -1.58
CA TYR A 37 -2.65 2.66 -0.80
C TYR A 37 -2.15 3.89 -1.56
N PHE A 38 -1.78 3.76 -2.84
CA PHE A 38 -1.36 4.92 -3.62
C PHE A 38 -2.51 5.91 -3.86
N LYS A 39 -3.73 5.41 -4.10
CA LYS A 39 -4.93 6.24 -4.24
C LYS A 39 -5.29 6.99 -2.96
N THR A 40 -5.13 6.37 -1.79
CA THR A 40 -5.35 7.09 -0.52
C THR A 40 -4.21 8.05 -0.20
N ALA A 41 -2.97 7.66 -0.47
CA ALA A 41 -1.79 8.50 -0.22
C ALA A 41 -1.87 9.84 -0.97
N ILE A 42 -2.32 9.84 -2.24
CA ILE A 42 -2.46 11.09 -3.01
C ILE A 42 -3.57 12.01 -2.44
N ILE A 43 -4.64 11.44 -1.88
CA ILE A 43 -5.69 12.22 -1.21
C ILE A 43 -5.11 12.90 0.03
N PHE A 44 -4.33 12.18 0.85
CA PHE A 44 -3.69 12.76 2.02
C PHE A 44 -2.61 13.79 1.68
N LEU A 45 -1.89 13.64 0.56
CA LEU A 45 -0.97 14.66 0.07
C LEU A 45 -1.72 15.96 -0.24
N ILE A 46 -2.83 15.87 -0.96
CA ILE A 46 -3.66 17.04 -1.28
C ILE A 46 -4.13 17.71 0.01
N LEU A 47 -4.67 16.94 0.97
CA LEU A 47 -5.08 17.46 2.27
C LEU A 47 -3.92 18.12 3.04
N GLY A 48 -2.75 17.48 3.06
CA GLY A 48 -1.55 18.00 3.72
C GLY A 48 -1.10 19.33 3.14
N ILE A 49 -1.06 19.44 1.81
CA ILE A 49 -0.74 20.70 1.11
C ILE A 49 -1.81 21.76 1.41
N SER A 50 -3.10 21.40 1.40
CA SER A 50 -4.18 22.34 1.72
C SER A 50 -4.07 22.91 3.13
N ILE A 51 -3.75 22.08 4.13
CA ILE A 51 -3.52 22.55 5.51
C ILE A 51 -2.31 23.49 5.57
N GLY A 52 -1.20 23.14 4.90
CA GLY A 52 0.01 23.97 4.89
C GLY A 52 -0.20 25.32 4.21
N LEU A 53 -0.95 25.34 3.11
CA LEU A 53 -1.34 26.59 2.44
C LEU A 53 -2.22 27.46 3.33
N HIS A 54 -3.22 26.86 3.99
CA HIS A 54 -4.08 27.57 4.92
C HIS A 54 -3.27 28.22 6.05
N MET A 55 -2.33 27.49 6.66
CA MET A 55 -1.44 28.02 7.71
C MET A 55 -0.59 29.20 7.20
N SER A 56 -0.01 29.06 6.01
CA SER A 56 0.82 30.11 5.40
C SER A 56 0.03 31.38 5.10
N ILE A 57 -1.17 31.23 4.52
CA ILE A 57 -2.04 32.36 4.19
C ILE A 57 -2.57 33.05 5.46
N ALA A 58 -2.95 32.29 6.49
CA ALA A 58 -3.48 32.84 7.74
C ALA A 58 -2.39 33.39 8.67
N GLY A 59 -1.12 33.02 8.46
CA GLY A 59 -0.03 33.31 9.39
C GLY A 59 -0.08 32.52 10.70
N ASP A 60 -1.08 31.64 10.87
CA ASP A 60 -1.25 30.79 12.05
C ASP A 60 -0.69 29.39 11.79
N HIS A 61 0.29 29.01 12.60
CA HIS A 61 0.98 27.72 12.51
C HIS A 61 0.57 26.73 13.61
N SER A 62 -0.51 27.01 14.33
CA SER A 62 -1.10 26.12 15.36
C SER A 62 -1.29 24.68 14.86
N ALA A 63 -1.77 24.52 13.62
CA ALA A 63 -2.05 23.23 13.00
C ALA A 63 -0.82 22.52 12.37
N THR A 64 0.41 22.94 12.68
CA THR A 64 1.64 22.30 12.15
C THR A 64 1.67 20.79 12.39
N GLY A 65 1.21 20.36 13.57
CA GLY A 65 1.10 18.93 13.89
C GLY A 65 0.20 18.17 12.91
N ALA A 66 -0.99 18.70 12.61
CA ALA A 66 -1.91 18.07 11.67
C ALA A 66 -1.36 18.05 10.24
N HIS A 67 -0.71 19.13 9.79
CA HIS A 67 -0.02 19.19 8.50
C HIS A 67 1.08 18.10 8.37
N ALA A 68 1.91 17.96 9.40
CA ALA A 68 2.99 16.98 9.42
C ALA A 68 2.45 15.54 9.39
N HIS A 69 1.40 15.24 10.17
CA HIS A 69 0.80 13.91 10.19
C HIS A 69 0.09 13.58 8.86
N ALA A 70 -0.56 14.55 8.22
CA ALA A 70 -1.16 14.35 6.90
C ALA A 70 -0.12 13.95 5.83
N ASN A 71 1.02 14.63 5.80
CA ASN A 71 2.07 14.33 4.83
C ASN A 71 2.87 13.07 5.19
N LEU A 72 3.24 12.87 6.46
CA LEU A 72 4.05 11.71 6.87
C LEU A 72 3.21 10.44 6.98
N LEU A 73 2.21 10.40 7.87
CA LEU A 73 1.42 9.19 8.12
C LEU A 73 0.43 8.92 6.99
N GLY A 74 -0.16 9.98 6.44
CA GLY A 74 -1.15 9.90 5.36
C GLY A 74 -0.53 9.66 3.99
N TRP A 75 0.40 10.51 3.55
CA TRP A 75 1.00 10.36 2.22
C TRP A 75 2.20 9.41 2.20
N VAL A 76 3.30 9.75 2.89
CA VAL A 76 4.58 9.03 2.78
C VAL A 76 4.45 7.58 3.26
N THR A 77 3.92 7.35 4.46
CA THR A 77 3.81 6.00 5.02
C THR A 77 2.86 5.13 4.19
N MET A 78 1.72 5.65 3.72
CA MET A 78 0.82 4.88 2.85
C MET A 78 1.46 4.58 1.50
N ALA A 79 2.22 5.50 0.92
CA ALA A 79 2.98 5.24 -0.30
C ALA A 79 4.05 4.13 -0.09
N ILE A 80 4.71 4.11 1.07
CA ILE A 80 5.65 3.06 1.45
C ILE A 80 4.93 1.70 1.60
N PHE A 81 3.77 1.66 2.26
CA PHE A 81 2.97 0.44 2.36
C PHE A 81 2.54 -0.07 0.98
N GLY A 82 2.06 0.83 0.12
CA GLY A 82 1.70 0.53 -1.26
C GLY A 82 2.87 -0.02 -2.05
N GLY A 83 4.04 0.62 -1.96
CA GLY A 83 5.28 0.18 -2.59
C GLY A 83 5.72 -1.21 -2.10
N TYR A 84 5.69 -1.44 -0.79
CA TYR A 84 6.03 -2.75 -0.22
C TYR A 84 5.11 -3.85 -0.77
N HIS A 85 3.80 -3.61 -0.80
CA HIS A 85 2.84 -4.57 -1.34
C HIS A 85 2.99 -4.78 -2.86
N ALA A 86 3.35 -3.74 -3.61
CA ALA A 86 3.63 -3.86 -5.04
C ALA A 86 4.87 -4.74 -5.31
N LEU A 87 5.91 -4.59 -4.50
CA LEU A 87 7.15 -5.37 -4.59
C LEU A 87 7.02 -6.79 -3.99
N ASN A 88 6.03 -7.03 -3.12
CA ASN A 88 5.78 -8.32 -2.48
C ASN A 88 4.35 -8.85 -2.73
N PRO A 89 3.96 -9.19 -3.97
CA PRO A 89 2.60 -9.60 -4.32
C PRO A 89 2.06 -10.79 -3.50
N GLN A 90 2.92 -11.72 -3.11
CA GLN A 90 2.53 -12.89 -2.29
C GLN A 90 2.02 -12.47 -0.90
N LYS A 91 2.66 -11.48 -0.27
CA LYS A 91 2.21 -10.92 1.01
C LYS A 91 0.99 -10.03 0.84
N ALA A 92 0.88 -9.35 -0.30
CA ALA A 92 -0.27 -8.51 -0.65
C ALA A 92 -1.58 -9.30 -0.86
N ALA A 93 -1.49 -10.59 -1.24
CA ALA A 93 -2.67 -11.44 -1.43
C ALA A 93 -3.34 -11.90 -0.12
N ARG A 94 -2.73 -11.66 1.05
CA ARG A 94 -3.22 -12.12 2.35
C ARG A 94 -4.37 -11.25 2.85
N ARG A 95 -5.37 -11.87 3.51
CA ARG A 95 -6.45 -11.15 4.21
C ARG A 95 -5.91 -10.11 5.21
N LEU A 96 -4.78 -10.42 5.84
CA LEU A 96 -4.11 -9.52 6.79
C LEU A 96 -3.71 -8.18 6.16
N ALA A 97 -3.31 -8.15 4.88
CA ALA A 97 -2.97 -6.89 4.18
C ALA A 97 -4.19 -5.98 4.03
N MET A 98 -5.37 -6.54 3.74
CA MET A 98 -6.61 -5.77 3.68
C MET A 98 -7.05 -5.26 5.05
N ILE A 99 -6.92 -6.08 6.10
CA ILE A 99 -7.23 -5.66 7.48
C ILE A 99 -6.30 -4.52 7.90
N GLN A 100 -4.99 -4.67 7.64
CA GLN A 100 -3.99 -3.66 7.92
C GLN A 100 -4.30 -2.34 7.22
N TYR A 101 -4.66 -2.38 5.93
CA TYR A 101 -5.12 -1.21 5.19
C TYR A 101 -6.34 -0.56 5.80
N ALA A 102 -7.38 -1.33 6.13
CA ALA A 102 -8.61 -0.78 6.70
C ALA A 102 -8.35 -0.11 8.06
N VAL A 103 -7.63 -0.79 8.95
CA VAL A 103 -7.29 -0.30 10.29
C VAL A 103 -6.43 0.96 10.20
N TYR A 104 -5.32 0.91 9.45
CA TYR A 104 -4.41 2.05 9.35
C TYR A 104 -5.06 3.25 8.68
N THR A 105 -5.75 3.04 7.56
CA THR A 105 -6.42 4.13 6.83
C THR A 105 -7.51 4.78 7.67
N PHE A 106 -8.31 3.99 8.39
CA PHE A 106 -9.33 4.53 9.29
C PHE A 106 -8.70 5.34 10.43
N GLY A 107 -7.66 4.80 11.09
CA GLY A 107 -6.94 5.52 12.15
C GLY A 107 -6.42 6.87 11.67
N VAL A 108 -5.73 6.91 10.53
CA VAL A 108 -5.17 8.15 9.97
C VAL A 108 -6.25 9.11 9.46
N ALA A 109 -7.31 8.60 8.83
CA ALA A 109 -8.43 9.41 8.34
C ALA A 109 -9.19 10.12 9.46
N VAL A 110 -9.25 9.54 10.66
CA VAL A 110 -9.84 10.18 11.84
C VAL A 110 -8.82 11.06 12.58
N LEU A 111 -7.56 10.62 12.67
CA LEU A 111 -6.49 11.34 13.37
C LEU A 111 -6.27 12.74 12.81
N ILE A 112 -6.14 12.88 11.49
CA ILE A 112 -5.80 14.16 10.86
C ILE A 112 -6.86 15.26 11.14
N PRO A 113 -8.16 15.06 10.84
CA PRO A 113 -9.16 16.09 11.10
C PRO A 113 -9.37 16.34 12.60
N SER A 114 -9.35 15.30 13.45
CA SER A 114 -9.49 15.50 14.90
C SER A 114 -8.31 16.28 15.49
N LEU A 115 -7.07 15.97 15.06
CA LEU A 115 -5.87 16.69 15.48
C LEU A 115 -5.87 18.13 14.96
N TYR A 116 -6.31 18.37 13.73
CA TYR A 116 -6.47 19.71 13.19
C TYR A 116 -7.42 20.54 14.08
N LEU A 117 -8.62 20.02 14.36
CA LEU A 117 -9.60 20.70 15.21
C LEU A 117 -9.09 20.94 16.62
N MET A 118 -8.39 19.96 17.21
CA MET A 118 -7.79 20.09 18.54
C MET A 118 -6.78 21.24 18.59
N LEU A 119 -5.87 21.28 17.61
CA LEU A 119 -4.83 22.30 17.52
C LEU A 119 -5.39 23.68 17.13
N SER A 120 -6.54 23.73 16.45
CA SER A 120 -7.30 24.96 16.20
C SER A 120 -8.16 25.42 17.39
N GLY A 121 -7.97 24.85 18.58
CA GLY A 121 -8.57 25.30 19.85
C GLY A 121 -9.71 24.44 20.38
N ASN A 122 -10.10 23.36 19.71
CA ASN A 122 -11.14 22.45 20.18
C ASN A 122 -10.57 21.31 21.04
N ALA A 123 -10.25 21.61 22.30
CA ALA A 123 -9.67 20.65 23.24
C ALA A 123 -10.53 19.37 23.45
N ALA A 124 -11.84 19.42 23.20
CA ALA A 124 -12.72 18.26 23.31
C ALA A 124 -12.39 17.13 22.31
N MET A 125 -11.54 17.40 21.32
CA MET A 125 -11.06 16.40 20.34
C MET A 125 -9.93 15.52 20.88
N GLU A 126 -9.33 15.83 22.03
CA GLU A 126 -8.22 15.07 22.61
C GLU A 126 -8.50 13.54 22.70
N PRO A 127 -9.67 13.08 23.20
CA PRO A 127 -9.95 11.64 23.24
C PRO A 127 -10.02 10.99 21.85
N VAL A 128 -10.53 11.72 20.86
CA VAL A 128 -10.63 11.24 19.48
C VAL A 128 -9.24 11.10 18.86
N VAL A 129 -8.35 12.06 19.11
CA VAL A 129 -6.93 12.01 18.71
C VAL A 129 -6.24 10.81 19.36
N ALA A 130 -6.44 10.58 20.66
CA ALA A 130 -5.82 9.46 21.36
C ALA A 130 -6.28 8.10 20.79
N ILE A 131 -7.60 7.90 20.63
CA ILE A 131 -8.17 6.65 20.11
C ILE A 131 -7.71 6.41 18.67
N SER A 132 -7.79 7.41 17.81
CA SER A 132 -7.39 7.28 16.40
C SER A 132 -5.88 7.03 16.25
N SER A 133 -5.05 7.61 17.13
CA SER A 133 -3.60 7.33 17.20
C SER A 133 -3.32 5.87 17.55
N LEU A 134 -4.05 5.30 18.53
CA LEU A 134 -3.91 3.89 18.90
C LEU A 134 -4.34 2.95 17.75
N ILE A 135 -5.39 3.31 17.02
CA ILE A 135 -5.83 2.56 15.84
C ILE A 135 -4.77 2.62 14.72
N ALA A 136 -4.23 3.80 14.44
CA ALA A 136 -3.14 3.95 13.47
C ALA A 136 -1.91 3.12 13.88
N PHE A 137 -1.55 3.16 15.16
CA PHE A 137 -0.47 2.34 15.71
C PHE A 137 -0.72 0.84 15.55
N ALA A 138 -1.94 0.36 15.82
CA ALA A 138 -2.33 -1.02 15.55
C ALA A 138 -2.16 -1.37 14.06
N GLY A 139 -2.51 -0.45 13.15
CA GLY A 139 -2.26 -0.59 11.72
C GLY A 139 -0.76 -0.75 11.37
N VAL A 140 0.13 -0.05 12.05
CA VAL A 140 1.59 -0.22 11.90
C VAL A 140 2.05 -1.57 12.44
N LEU A 141 1.54 -2.01 13.59
CA LEU A 141 1.86 -3.32 14.15
C LEU A 141 1.42 -4.47 13.22
N LEU A 142 0.24 -4.37 12.63
CA LEU A 142 -0.21 -5.32 11.61
C LEU A 142 0.73 -5.35 10.40
N PHE A 143 1.24 -4.19 9.98
CA PHE A 143 2.22 -4.11 8.91
C PHE A 143 3.56 -4.75 9.29
N ALA A 144 4.02 -4.53 10.52
CA ALA A 144 5.21 -5.21 11.06
C ALA A 144 5.03 -6.74 11.03
N VAL A 145 3.87 -7.25 11.46
CA VAL A 145 3.56 -8.69 11.37
C VAL A 145 3.61 -9.18 9.92
N ILE A 146 3.08 -8.43 8.95
CA ILE A 146 3.19 -8.77 7.53
C ILE A 146 4.66 -8.85 7.08
N ILE A 147 5.48 -7.87 7.46
CA ILE A 147 6.91 -7.84 7.12
C ILE A 147 7.65 -9.05 7.70
N PHE A 148 7.41 -9.39 8.97
CA PHE A 148 8.11 -10.48 9.63
C PHE A 148 7.52 -11.87 9.35
N SER A 149 6.30 -11.96 8.78
CA SER A 149 5.72 -13.24 8.40
C SER A 149 6.43 -13.88 7.20
N SER A 150 6.61 -15.21 7.23
CA SER A 150 7.12 -16.00 6.09
C SER A 150 6.22 -15.83 4.87
N SER A 151 6.79 -15.80 3.65
CA SER A 151 6.03 -15.67 2.40
C SER A 151 5.37 -16.98 1.93
N GLU A 152 5.45 -18.05 2.71
CA GLU A 152 5.05 -19.37 2.27
C GLU A 152 3.57 -19.40 1.85
N PRO A 153 3.26 -19.95 0.66
CA PRO A 153 1.90 -20.26 0.30
C PRO A 153 1.40 -21.28 1.32
N ALA A 154 0.16 -21.10 1.80
CA ALA A 154 -0.49 -22.12 2.61
C ALA A 154 -0.32 -23.46 1.90
N VAL A 155 0.45 -24.36 2.52
CA VAL A 155 0.79 -25.67 1.98
C VAL A 155 -0.51 -26.30 1.50
N ALA A 156 -0.63 -26.49 0.19
CA ALA A 156 -1.62 -27.38 -0.36
C ALA A 156 -1.31 -28.75 0.22
N THR A 157 -2.01 -29.11 1.29
CA THR A 157 -2.13 -30.50 1.74
C THR A 157 -2.80 -31.27 0.60
N ALA A 158 -1.99 -31.72 -0.36
CA ALA A 158 -2.41 -32.71 -1.33
C ALA A 158 -2.61 -34.03 -0.56
N PRO A 159 -3.78 -34.68 -0.66
CA PRO A 159 -3.95 -36.00 -0.09
C PRO A 159 -3.02 -36.97 -0.82
N SER A 160 -2.26 -37.75 -0.04
CA SER A 160 -1.41 -38.83 -0.53
C SER A 160 -2.25 -39.81 -1.37
N PRO A 161 -1.83 -40.21 -2.59
CA PRO A 161 -2.48 -41.31 -3.27
C PRO A 161 -2.18 -42.59 -2.48
N ALA A 162 -3.24 -43.18 -1.91
CA ALA A 162 -3.18 -44.51 -1.34
C ALA A 162 -2.79 -45.50 -2.45
N ARG A 163 -1.78 -46.32 -2.16
CA ARG A 163 -1.34 -47.46 -2.97
C ARG A 163 -2.30 -48.63 -2.82
#